data_AF-A0A2V6WKJ5-F1
#
_entry.id   AF-A0A2V6WKJ5-F1
#
_cell.length_a   1.000
_cell.length_b   1.000
_cell.length_c   1.000
_cell.angle_alpha   90.00
_cell.angle_beta   90.00
_cell.angle_gamma   90.00
#
_symmetry.space_group_name_H-M   'P 1'
#
loop_
_entity.id
_entity.type
_entity.pdbx_description
1 polymer ?
#
loop_
_entity_poly.entity_id
_entity_poly.type
_entity_poly.pdbx_seq_one_letter_code
_entity_poly.pdbx_strand_id
1 'polypeptide(L)'
;QPGLTRYGEIPATTTVTLERGARLVFVHYFTCRTVTVVGGAVRVEADGYAVGSGLASEDSTRCPRRISLKRGAEVGGIMVRGIRPPPPRASLRLSTQPSFVVVGARAGDVAAVRIVRGGQTMLEAPLAGPRFEWPADAPELLADTDYELTVLFRTARDEPATGTFRTLPPSETSAPGPVLLDVD
;
A
#
# COMPACT_ATOMS: atom_id res chain seq x y z
N GLN A 1 -0.46 24.62 -5.95
CA GLN A 1 -0.57 23.31 -6.64
C GLN A 1 -0.68 22.25 -5.55
N PRO A 2 -1.59 21.24 -5.65
CA PRO A 2 -1.61 20.19 -4.63
C PRO A 2 -0.22 19.55 -4.59
N GLY A 3 0.41 19.54 -3.42
CA GLY A 3 1.74 18.95 -3.22
C GLY A 3 1.64 17.43 -3.26
N LEU A 4 1.51 16.86 -4.46
CA LEU A 4 1.48 15.41 -4.63
C LEU A 4 2.82 14.82 -4.21
N THR A 5 2.77 13.85 -3.32
CA THR A 5 3.95 13.06 -2.93
C THR A 5 3.98 11.77 -3.75
N ARG A 6 5.19 11.31 -4.08
CA ARG A 6 5.36 10.00 -4.74
C ARG A 6 4.74 8.90 -3.87
N TYR A 7 3.98 8.00 -4.50
CA TYR A 7 3.22 6.92 -3.84
C TYR A 7 2.20 7.40 -2.80
N GLY A 8 1.86 8.69 -2.76
CA GLY A 8 0.76 9.20 -1.95
C GLY A 8 -0.59 8.86 -2.57
N GLU A 9 -1.59 8.63 -1.72
CA GLU A 9 -2.98 8.54 -2.16
C GLU A 9 -3.47 9.92 -2.62
N ILE A 10 -4.17 9.97 -3.74
CA ILE A 10 -4.78 11.20 -4.25
C ILE A 10 -6.25 11.20 -3.81
N PRO A 11 -6.67 12.12 -2.93
CA PRO A 11 -8.05 12.15 -2.48
C PRO A 11 -9.04 12.36 -3.63
N ALA A 12 -10.22 11.76 -3.52
CA ALA A 12 -11.33 12.12 -4.38
C ALA A 12 -11.60 13.63 -4.32
N THR A 13 -12.08 14.22 -5.43
CA THR A 13 -12.27 15.66 -5.65
C THR A 13 -10.99 16.48 -5.87
N THR A 14 -9.81 15.84 -5.84
CA THR A 14 -8.56 16.53 -6.15
C THR A 14 -8.48 16.88 -7.64
N THR A 15 -8.12 18.13 -7.95
CA THR A 15 -7.71 18.54 -9.31
C THR A 15 -6.21 18.79 -9.34
N VAL A 16 -5.52 18.07 -10.22
CA VAL A 16 -4.08 18.15 -10.44
C VAL A 16 -3.82 18.83 -11.77
N THR A 17 -3.17 20.00 -11.73
CA THR A 17 -2.68 20.68 -12.93
C THR A 17 -1.23 20.31 -13.18
N LEU A 18 -0.93 19.86 -14.39
CA LEU A 18 0.38 19.43 -14.86
C LEU A 18 0.92 20.45 -15.86
N GLU A 19 2.12 20.95 -15.60
CA GLU A 19 2.85 21.77 -16.57
C GLU A 19 3.13 20.99 -17.87
N ARG A 20 3.46 21.70 -18.94
CA ARG A 20 3.74 21.07 -20.24
C ARG A 20 4.89 20.07 -20.11
N GLY A 21 4.62 18.81 -20.42
CA GLY A 21 5.59 17.72 -20.33
C GLY A 21 5.72 17.09 -18.93
N ALA A 22 5.09 17.65 -17.90
CA ALA A 22 5.01 17.01 -16.58
C ALA A 22 4.15 15.75 -16.67
N ARG A 23 4.58 14.68 -15.99
CA ARG A 23 3.94 13.36 -16.07
C ARG A 23 3.42 12.93 -14.70
N LEU A 24 2.13 12.61 -14.64
CA LEU A 24 1.49 11.95 -13.50
C LEU A 24 1.23 10.49 -13.87
N VAL A 25 1.62 9.58 -12.98
CA VAL A 25 1.26 8.15 -13.09
C VAL A 25 0.55 7.75 -11.81
N PHE A 26 -0.65 7.21 -11.92
CA PHE A 26 -1.42 6.73 -10.78
C PHE A 26 -2.14 5.42 -11.09
N VAL A 27 -2.36 4.61 -10.05
CA VAL A 27 -3.20 3.42 -10.16
C VAL A 27 -4.59 3.80 -9.70
N HIS A 28 -5.60 3.67 -10.56
CA HIS A 28 -6.99 3.89 -10.19
C HIS A 28 -7.57 2.59 -9.60
N TYR A 29 -7.86 2.61 -8.31
CA TYR A 29 -8.13 1.39 -7.54
C TYR A 29 -9.42 0.68 -7.98
N PHE A 30 -10.45 1.44 -8.36
CA PHE A 30 -11.74 0.89 -8.81
C PHE A 30 -11.68 0.25 -10.19
N THR A 31 -10.89 0.81 -11.10
CA THR A 31 -10.82 0.33 -12.49
C THR A 31 -9.65 -0.61 -12.72
N CYS A 32 -8.73 -0.75 -11.75
CA CYS A 32 -7.51 -1.52 -11.84
C CYS A 32 -6.68 -1.14 -13.07
N ARG A 33 -6.58 0.16 -13.33
CA ARG A 33 -5.79 0.73 -14.43
C ARG A 33 -4.63 1.54 -13.88
N THR A 34 -3.48 1.41 -14.53
CA THR A 34 -2.42 2.40 -14.41
C THR A 34 -2.69 3.47 -15.45
N VAL A 35 -2.83 4.71 -15.00
CA VAL A 35 -3.14 5.86 -15.83
C VAL A 35 -1.89 6.73 -15.87
N THR A 36 -1.45 7.07 -17.07
CA THR A 36 -0.38 8.04 -17.28
C THR A 36 -0.95 9.26 -17.96
N VAL A 37 -0.77 10.43 -17.36
CA VAL A 37 -1.16 11.73 -17.95
C VAL A 37 0.06 12.61 -18.12
N VAL A 38 0.21 13.22 -19.30
CA VAL A 38 1.29 14.15 -19.62
C VAL A 38 0.71 15.53 -19.96
N GLY A 39 1.04 16.51 -19.12
CA GLY A 39 0.53 17.89 -19.18
C GLY A 39 -0.97 18.02 -18.92
N GLY A 40 -1.42 19.26 -18.79
CA GLY A 40 -2.84 19.62 -18.71
C GLY A 40 -3.45 19.45 -17.32
N ALA A 41 -4.62 18.79 -17.20
CA ALA A 41 -5.33 18.70 -15.92
C ALA A 41 -6.05 17.37 -15.72
N VAL A 42 -5.91 16.81 -14.53
CA VAL A 42 -6.59 15.57 -14.08
C VAL A 42 -7.48 15.90 -12.90
N ARG A 43 -8.77 15.61 -13.00
CA ARG A 43 -9.71 15.65 -11.88
C ARG A 43 -9.96 14.22 -11.41
N VAL A 44 -9.65 13.94 -10.15
CA VAL A 44 -9.88 12.63 -9.52
C VAL A 44 -11.24 12.66 -8.83
N GLU A 45 -12.02 11.61 -9.04
CA GLU A 45 -13.36 11.41 -8.46
C GLU A 45 -13.36 10.12 -7.63
N ALA A 46 -14.45 9.83 -6.93
CA ALA A 46 -14.50 8.67 -6.04
C ALA A 46 -14.45 7.33 -6.81
N ASP A 47 -15.05 7.29 -7.99
CA ASP A 47 -15.25 6.12 -8.83
C ASP A 47 -14.58 6.26 -10.22
N GLY A 48 -13.88 7.38 -10.46
CA GLY A 48 -13.28 7.67 -11.75
C GLY A 48 -12.31 8.84 -11.73
N TYR A 49 -11.97 9.29 -12.92
CA TYR A 49 -11.18 10.48 -13.14
C TYR A 49 -11.51 11.07 -14.51
N ALA A 50 -11.29 12.37 -14.67
CA ALA A 50 -11.43 13.07 -15.92
C ALA A 50 -10.11 13.76 -16.29
N VAL A 51 -9.69 13.60 -17.55
CA VAL A 51 -8.53 14.32 -18.10
C VAL A 51 -9.08 15.43 -19.00
N GLY A 52 -8.84 16.69 -18.62
CA GLY A 52 -9.39 17.84 -19.36
C GLY A 52 -8.58 18.17 -20.60
N SER A 53 -7.34 18.62 -20.39
CA SER A 53 -6.32 18.78 -21.43
C SER A 53 -5.14 17.87 -21.11
N GLY A 54 -4.34 17.49 -22.11
CA GLY A 54 -3.18 16.60 -21.95
C GLY A 54 -3.29 15.29 -22.72
N LEU A 55 -2.22 14.50 -22.71
CA LEU A 55 -2.19 13.16 -23.27
C LEU A 55 -2.42 12.15 -22.14
N ALA A 56 -3.35 11.22 -22.34
CA ALA A 56 -3.62 10.14 -21.39
C ALA A 56 -3.41 8.78 -22.05
N SER A 57 -2.77 7.86 -21.32
CA SER A 57 -2.72 6.44 -21.67
C SER A 57 -3.12 5.59 -20.47
N GLU A 58 -3.73 4.45 -20.76
CA GLU A 58 -4.25 3.54 -19.75
C GLU A 58 -3.82 2.12 -20.03
N ASP A 59 -3.23 1.48 -19.03
CA ASP A 59 -2.85 0.09 -19.08
C ASP A 59 -3.57 -0.69 -17.97
N SER A 60 -4.08 -1.87 -18.33
CA SER A 60 -4.64 -2.80 -17.34
C SER A 60 -3.55 -3.24 -16.38
N THR A 61 -3.84 -3.21 -15.08
CA THR A 61 -2.94 -3.71 -14.04
C THR A 61 -3.68 -4.67 -13.12
N ARG A 62 -2.93 -5.44 -12.32
CA ARG A 62 -3.55 -6.22 -11.25
C ARG A 62 -4.12 -5.27 -10.22
N CYS A 63 -5.37 -5.52 -9.82
CA CYS A 63 -6.03 -4.72 -8.80
C CYS A 63 -5.20 -4.69 -7.51
N PRO A 64 -4.97 -3.51 -6.92
CA PRO A 64 -4.37 -3.40 -5.61
C PRO A 64 -5.18 -4.18 -4.57
N ARG A 65 -4.49 -4.76 -3.58
CA ARG A 65 -5.13 -5.39 -2.43
C ARG A 65 -5.08 -4.41 -1.26
N ARG A 66 -6.23 -3.97 -0.75
CA ARG A 66 -6.29 -3.10 0.44
C ARG A 66 -6.41 -3.94 1.71
N ILE A 67 -5.63 -3.57 2.71
CA ILE A 67 -5.38 -4.38 3.89
C ILE A 67 -5.51 -3.49 5.12
N SER A 68 -6.51 -3.73 5.95
CA SER A 68 -6.67 -3.00 7.20
C SER A 68 -6.07 -3.80 8.36
N LEU A 69 -5.21 -3.14 9.13
CA LEU A 69 -4.70 -3.67 10.39
C LEU A 69 -5.69 -3.40 11.53
N LYS A 70 -5.61 -4.19 12.61
CA LYS A 70 -6.37 -3.90 13.83
C LYS A 70 -5.57 -2.95 14.71
N ARG A 71 -6.27 -2.00 15.34
CA ARG A 71 -5.68 -1.14 16.37
C ARG A 71 -5.49 -1.91 17.67
N GLY A 72 -4.40 -1.59 18.36
CA GLY A 72 -4.03 -2.21 19.63
C GLY A 72 -2.90 -3.21 19.48
N ALA A 73 -2.28 -3.54 20.61
CA ALA A 73 -1.19 -4.51 20.69
C ALA A 73 -1.67 -5.98 20.63
N GLU A 74 -2.99 -6.22 20.60
CA GLU A 74 -3.51 -7.57 20.43
C GLU A 74 -3.29 -8.07 19.00
N VAL A 75 -2.63 -9.22 18.89
CA VAL A 75 -2.39 -9.89 17.62
C VAL A 75 -3.71 -10.46 17.11
N GLY A 76 -4.33 -9.73 16.18
CA GLY A 76 -5.57 -10.13 15.51
C GLY A 76 -5.37 -10.40 14.02
N GLY A 77 -6.41 -10.92 13.38
CA GLY A 77 -6.40 -11.17 11.94
C GLY A 77 -6.37 -9.87 11.12
N ILE A 78 -5.63 -9.89 10.02
CA ILE A 78 -5.67 -8.87 8.98
C ILE A 78 -6.98 -8.98 8.20
N MET A 79 -7.63 -7.84 7.95
CA MET A 79 -8.77 -7.78 7.05
C MET A 79 -8.32 -7.37 5.65
N VAL A 80 -8.41 -8.30 4.70
CA VAL A 80 -8.24 -7.97 3.28
C VAL A 80 -9.57 -7.46 2.74
N ARG A 81 -9.65 -6.15 2.52
CA ARG A 81 -10.78 -5.54 1.83
C ARG A 81 -10.45 -5.53 0.35
N GLY A 82 -11.02 -6.49 -0.37
CA GLY A 82 -10.99 -6.43 -1.82
C GLY A 82 -12.00 -5.39 -2.32
N ILE A 83 -11.66 -4.70 -3.41
CA ILE A 83 -12.63 -3.95 -4.23
C ILE A 83 -13.53 -4.95 -5.01
N ARG A 84 -13.14 -6.23 -5.00
CA ARG A 84 -13.95 -7.42 -5.27
C ARG A 84 -13.78 -8.41 -4.10
N PRO A 85 -14.82 -9.07 -3.57
CA PRO A 85 -14.69 -9.87 -2.35
C PRO A 85 -13.64 -10.99 -2.52
N PRO A 86 -12.68 -11.14 -1.59
CA PRO A 86 -11.83 -12.32 -1.57
C PRO A 86 -12.67 -13.56 -1.21
N PRO A 87 -12.27 -14.77 -1.64
CA PRO A 87 -12.91 -15.99 -1.17
C PRO A 87 -12.81 -16.09 0.37
N PRO A 88 -13.82 -16.69 1.03
CA PRO A 88 -14.07 -16.58 2.48
C PRO A 88 -13.01 -17.18 3.44
N ARG A 89 -11.78 -17.43 2.99
CA ARG A 89 -10.68 -17.99 3.81
C ARG A 89 -9.27 -17.47 3.44
N ALA A 90 -9.17 -16.37 2.69
CA ALA A 90 -7.87 -15.86 2.28
C ALA A 90 -7.12 -15.23 3.47
N SER A 91 -6.15 -15.95 4.04
CA SER A 91 -5.10 -15.33 4.85
C SER A 91 -4.30 -14.37 3.98
N LEU A 92 -3.83 -13.24 4.54
CA LEU A 92 -2.95 -12.35 3.79
C LEU A 92 -1.68 -13.11 3.41
N ARG A 93 -1.37 -13.11 2.11
CA ARG A 93 -0.18 -13.72 1.54
C ARG A 93 0.73 -12.66 0.91
N LEU A 94 1.95 -12.55 1.42
CA LEU A 94 3.01 -11.64 0.96
C LEU A 94 4.24 -12.42 0.46
N SER A 95 5.15 -11.76 -0.26
CA SER A 95 6.45 -12.35 -0.64
C SER A 95 7.36 -12.51 0.58
N THR A 96 8.46 -13.26 0.43
CA THR A 96 9.54 -13.37 1.43
C THR A 96 10.28 -12.04 1.65
N GLN A 97 10.19 -11.13 0.68
CA GLN A 97 10.62 -9.73 0.75
C GLN A 97 9.40 -8.82 0.49
N PRO A 98 8.55 -8.58 1.49
CA PRO A 98 7.33 -7.80 1.30
C PRO A 98 7.62 -6.36 0.90
N SER A 99 6.76 -5.81 0.03
CA SER A 99 6.67 -4.37 -0.24
C SER A 99 5.20 -3.95 -0.25
N PHE A 100 4.93 -2.73 0.22
CA PHE A 100 3.58 -2.19 0.29
C PHE A 100 3.60 -0.66 0.37
N VAL A 101 2.44 -0.05 0.18
CA VAL A 101 2.22 1.39 0.35
C VAL A 101 1.24 1.59 1.49
N VAL A 102 1.62 2.38 2.48
CA VAL A 102 0.77 2.81 3.59
C VAL A 102 -0.18 3.90 3.09
N VAL A 103 -1.47 3.72 3.33
CA VAL A 103 -2.57 4.60 2.93
C VAL A 103 -3.52 4.86 4.10
N GLY A 104 -4.47 5.77 3.91
CA GLY A 104 -5.40 6.18 4.97
C GLY A 104 -4.98 7.44 5.72
N ALA A 105 -5.87 7.93 6.58
CA ALA A 105 -5.79 9.20 7.29
C ALA A 105 -4.54 9.33 8.16
N ARG A 106 -4.02 8.21 8.69
CA ARG A 106 -2.85 8.17 9.57
C ARG A 106 -1.57 7.75 8.86
N ALA A 107 -1.57 7.62 7.53
CA ALA A 107 -0.40 7.19 6.78
C ALA A 107 0.82 8.12 7.00
N GLY A 108 0.59 9.43 7.15
CA GLY A 108 1.64 10.41 7.46
C GLY A 108 2.26 10.25 8.85
N ASP A 109 1.54 9.65 9.78
CA ASP A 109 1.97 9.47 11.17
C ASP A 109 2.78 8.20 11.36
N VAL A 110 2.91 7.34 10.34
CA VAL A 110 3.71 6.13 10.43
C VAL A 110 5.20 6.47 10.47
N ALA A 111 5.88 5.94 11.49
CA ALA A 111 7.30 6.10 11.72
C ALA A 111 8.11 4.89 11.23
N ALA A 112 7.61 3.68 11.49
CA ALA A 112 8.33 2.45 11.23
C ALA A 112 7.37 1.27 11.05
N VAL A 113 7.92 0.22 10.44
CA VAL A 113 7.31 -1.09 10.32
C VAL A 113 8.15 -2.09 11.10
N ARG A 114 7.50 -2.97 11.86
CA ARG A 114 8.14 -4.10 12.55
C ARG A 114 7.50 -5.40 12.06
N ILE A 115 8.33 -6.41 11.82
CA ILE A 115 7.91 -7.77 11.48
C ILE A 115 8.46 -8.73 12.52
N VAL A 116 7.58 -9.52 13.11
CA VAL A 116 7.87 -10.41 14.24
C VAL A 116 7.49 -11.86 13.90
N ARG A 117 8.28 -12.81 14.40
CA ARG A 117 7.98 -14.25 14.37
C ARG A 117 8.22 -14.86 15.74
N GLY A 118 7.17 -15.42 16.35
CA GLY A 118 7.29 -16.09 17.65
C GLY A 118 7.88 -15.19 18.75
N GLY A 119 7.54 -13.91 18.74
CA GLY A 119 8.07 -12.90 19.68
C GLY A 119 9.46 -12.34 19.33
N GLN A 120 10.17 -12.91 18.35
CA GLN A 120 11.45 -12.39 17.89
C GLN A 120 11.26 -11.38 16.75
N THR A 121 11.89 -10.22 16.85
CA THR A 121 11.89 -9.22 15.76
C THR A 121 12.78 -9.71 14.62
N MET A 122 12.18 -9.90 13.44
CA MET A 122 12.87 -10.28 12.21
C MET A 122 13.37 -9.05 11.47
N LEU A 123 12.56 -7.98 11.49
CA LEU A 123 12.88 -6.69 10.90
C LEU A 123 12.20 -5.59 11.71
N GLU A 124 12.91 -4.50 11.93
CA GLU A 124 12.32 -3.20 12.23
C GLU A 124 12.98 -2.17 11.33
N ALA A 125 12.18 -1.44 10.55
CA ALA A 125 12.68 -0.50 9.56
C ALA A 125 11.91 0.81 9.62
N PRO A 126 12.60 1.97 9.59
CA PRO A 126 11.94 3.26 9.51
C PRO A 126 11.24 3.40 8.15
N LEU A 127 10.13 4.15 8.14
CA LEU A 127 9.38 4.45 6.93
C LEU A 127 9.62 5.91 6.53
N ALA A 128 10.29 6.10 5.39
CA ALA A 128 10.55 7.40 4.78
C ALA A 128 9.52 7.67 3.66
N GLY A 129 8.34 8.16 4.04
CA GLY A 129 7.21 8.35 3.12
C GLY A 129 6.23 7.17 3.17
N PRO A 130 5.30 7.06 2.20
CA PRO A 130 4.23 6.06 2.30
C PRO A 130 4.65 4.66 1.82
N ARG A 131 5.78 4.50 1.13
CA ARG A 131 6.18 3.21 0.55
C ARG A 131 7.20 2.49 1.44
N PHE A 132 6.89 1.24 1.75
CA PHE A 132 7.83 0.29 2.34
C PHE A 132 8.42 -0.60 1.24
N GLU A 133 9.75 -0.67 1.23
CA GLU A 133 10.50 -1.66 0.44
C GLU A 133 11.35 -2.48 1.40
N TRP A 134 11.44 -3.79 1.13
CA TRP A 134 12.32 -4.66 1.89
C TRP A 134 13.78 -4.17 1.78
N PRO A 135 14.50 -3.98 2.89
CA PRO A 135 15.90 -3.57 2.83
C PRO A 135 16.74 -4.61 2.07
N ALA A 136 17.60 -4.15 1.16
CA ALA A 136 18.39 -5.04 0.29
C ALA A 136 19.40 -5.91 1.06
N ASP A 137 19.82 -5.44 2.24
CA ASP A 137 20.74 -6.11 3.15
C ASP A 137 20.03 -6.95 4.23
N ALA A 138 18.70 -6.88 4.33
CA ALA A 138 17.94 -7.67 5.28
C ALA A 138 17.72 -9.11 4.76
N PRO A 139 17.95 -10.15 5.57
CA PRO A 139 17.68 -11.53 5.21
C PRO A 139 16.22 -11.73 4.80
N GLU A 140 15.96 -12.56 3.79
CA GLU A 140 14.58 -12.89 3.42
C GLU A 140 13.83 -13.60 4.54
N LEU A 141 12.52 -13.37 4.60
CA LEU A 141 11.63 -14.15 5.45
C LEU A 141 11.54 -15.60 4.94
N LEU A 142 11.43 -16.56 5.86
CA LEU A 142 11.12 -17.95 5.48
C LEU A 142 9.78 -18.03 4.75
N ALA A 143 9.71 -18.83 3.68
CA ALA A 143 8.46 -19.15 2.98
C ALA A 143 7.49 -19.96 3.85
N ASP A 144 6.20 -19.93 3.50
CA ASP A 144 5.11 -20.68 4.16
C ASP A 144 5.04 -20.50 5.67
N THR A 145 5.51 -19.35 6.15
CA THR A 145 5.65 -19.04 7.57
C THR A 145 4.75 -17.86 7.93
N ASP A 146 4.09 -17.95 9.08
CA ASP A 146 3.26 -16.87 9.61
C ASP A 146 4.12 -15.85 10.37
N TYR A 147 3.87 -14.58 10.11
CA TYR A 147 4.51 -13.42 10.72
C TYR A 147 3.45 -12.45 11.20
N GLU A 148 3.85 -11.64 12.18
CA GLU A 148 3.12 -10.44 12.60
C GLU A 148 3.74 -9.22 11.94
N LEU A 149 2.89 -8.36 11.38
CA LEU A 149 3.21 -7.04 10.86
C LEU A 149 2.65 -6.00 11.83
N THR A 150 3.53 -5.15 12.35
CA THR A 150 3.19 -4.04 13.24
C THR A 150 3.58 -2.73 12.57
N VAL A 151 2.68 -1.76 12.59
CA VAL A 151 2.93 -0.37 12.20
C VAL A 151 3.10 0.45 13.48
N LEU A 152 4.22 1.16 13.56
CA LEU A 152 4.56 2.04 14.67
C LEU A 152 4.35 3.49 14.24
N PHE A 153 3.58 4.24 15.02
CA PHE A 153 3.31 5.65 14.78
C PHE A 153 4.36 6.54 15.45
N ARG A 154 4.57 7.74 14.90
CA ARG A 154 5.53 8.75 15.42
C ARG A 154 5.18 9.19 16.84
N THR A 155 3.90 9.30 17.14
CA THR A 155 3.40 9.68 18.45
C THR A 155 3.31 8.46 19.36
N ALA A 156 4.09 8.43 20.44
CA ALA A 156 4.09 7.32 21.40
C ALA A 156 2.74 7.10 22.13
N ARG A 157 1.80 8.04 22.02
CA ARG A 157 0.43 7.91 22.55
C ARG A 157 -0.48 7.09 21.65
N ASP A 158 -0.09 6.90 20.40
CA ASP A 158 -0.88 6.16 19.43
C ASP A 158 -0.59 4.68 19.54
N GLU A 159 -1.63 3.88 19.73
CA GLU A 159 -1.49 2.43 19.74
C GLU A 159 -0.98 1.93 18.38
N PRO A 160 -0.02 0.99 18.36
CA PRO A 160 0.38 0.33 17.13
C PRO A 160 -0.81 -0.32 16.43
N ALA A 161 -0.70 -0.46 15.11
CA ALA A 161 -1.62 -1.25 14.33
C ALA A 161 -0.96 -2.58 13.96
N THR A 162 -1.64 -3.69 14.20
CA THR A 162 -1.05 -5.03 14.12
C THR A 162 -1.90 -5.96 13.25
N GLY A 163 -1.27 -6.92 12.60
CA GLY A 163 -1.96 -8.06 12.02
C GLY A 163 -1.01 -9.16 11.50
N THR A 164 -1.57 -10.33 11.18
CA THR A 164 -0.80 -11.49 10.73
C THR A 164 -0.84 -11.72 9.22
N PHE A 165 0.28 -12.16 8.65
CA PHE A 165 0.39 -12.59 7.26
C PHE A 165 1.24 -13.86 7.13
N ARG A 166 1.02 -14.60 6.04
CA ARG A 166 1.87 -15.72 5.65
C ARG A 166 2.72 -15.36 4.45
N THR A 167 3.97 -15.77 4.43
CA THR A 167 4.83 -15.64 3.25
C THR A 167 4.52 -16.72 2.21
N LEU A 168 4.63 -16.35 0.93
CA LEU A 168 4.55 -17.26 -0.21
C LEU A 168 5.94 -17.76 -0.60
N PRO A 169 6.04 -19.00 -1.13
CA PRO A 169 7.26 -19.43 -1.79
C PRO A 169 7.54 -18.56 -3.04
N PRO A 170 8.82 -18.32 -3.39
CA PRO A 170 9.19 -17.47 -4.53
C PRO A 170 8.53 -17.90 -5.85
N SER A 171 8.36 -19.21 -6.06
CA SER A 171 7.73 -19.81 -7.24
C SER A 171 6.22 -19.50 -7.38
N GLU A 172 5.55 -19.10 -6.31
CA GLU A 172 4.13 -18.70 -6.32
C GLU A 172 3.96 -17.17 -6.31
N THR A 173 5.07 -16.43 -6.37
CA THR A 173 5.07 -14.97 -6.44
C THR A 173 4.75 -14.51 -7.87
N SER A 174 3.58 -14.88 -8.39
CA SER A 174 2.96 -14.13 -9.47
C SER A 174 2.67 -12.76 -8.89
N ALA A 175 3.55 -11.78 -9.14
CA ALA A 175 3.59 -10.51 -8.41
C ALA A 175 2.16 -10.00 -8.17
N PRO A 176 1.63 -10.08 -6.93
CA PRO A 176 0.31 -9.58 -6.66
C PRO A 176 0.30 -8.10 -7.00
N GLY A 177 -0.87 -7.58 -7.42
CA GLY A 177 -1.03 -6.12 -7.53
C GLY A 177 -0.58 -5.44 -6.23
N PRO A 178 -0.24 -4.14 -6.29
CA PRO A 178 0.37 -3.45 -5.17
C PRO A 178 -0.46 -3.64 -3.90
N VAL A 179 0.22 -3.88 -2.78
CA VAL A 179 -0.42 -4.03 -1.48
C VAL A 179 -0.56 -2.65 -0.86
N LEU A 180 -1.79 -2.28 -0.51
CA LEU A 180 -2.12 -1.05 0.20
C LEU A 180 -2.39 -1.39 1.66
N LEU A 181 -1.54 -0.91 2.55
CA LEU A 181 -1.69 -1.07 3.99
C LEU A 181 -2.44 0.13 4.55
N ASP A 182 -3.70 -0.09 4.89
CA ASP A 182 -4.62 0.91 5.39
C ASP A 182 -4.52 1.04 6.91
N VAL A 183 -4.23 2.25 7.38
CA VAL A 183 -4.00 2.58 8.79
C VAL A 183 -4.98 3.63 9.34
N ASP A 184 -6.18 3.72 8.76
CA ASP A 184 -7.31 4.51 9.28
C ASP A 184 -7.66 4.21 10.76
#